data_AF-A0A0S2FCM1-F1
#
_entry.id   AF-A0A0S2FCM1-F1
#
_cell.length_a   1.000
_cell.length_b   1.000
_cell.length_c   1.000
_cell.angle_alpha   90.00
_cell.angle_beta   90.00
_cell.angle_gamma   90.00
#
_symmetry.space_group_name_H-M   'P 1'
#
loop_
_entity.id
_entity.type
_entity.pdbx_description
1 polymer ?
#
loop_
_entity_poly.entity_id
_entity_poly.type
_entity_poly.pdbx_seq_one_letter_code
_entity_poly.pdbx_strand_id
1 'polypeptide(L)'
;MTGNIRSKADLTEVRIEALTGLRLHRLDSRNAAYAKGTTSEGWRFAIGIERFAVDDARLEISTLPKKQGDGSGPLTCTLPFDKFRNKLDAADFRSDSSTGLHGKAPNWRFSKNGQVVHIDLYATKPLDRGGIECIEHISVVID
;
A
#
# COMPACT_ATOMS: atom_id res chain seq x y z
N MET A 1 -3.10 -5.95 9.90
CA MET A 1 -1.67 -5.95 9.54
C MET A 1 -0.93 -4.74 10.12
N THR A 2 -1.41 -3.51 9.93
CA THR A 2 -0.72 -2.29 10.43
C THR A 2 -0.58 -2.20 11.97
N GLY A 3 -1.48 -2.80 12.77
CA GLY A 3 -1.35 -2.82 14.24
C GLY A 3 -0.23 -3.71 14.83
N ASN A 4 0.48 -4.49 14.00
CA ASN A 4 1.50 -5.47 14.42
C ASN A 4 2.93 -5.10 14.03
N ILE A 5 3.11 -3.97 13.33
CA ILE A 5 4.42 -3.40 12.99
C ILE A 5 4.52 -2.09 13.79
N ARG A 6 5.31 -2.11 14.86
CA ARG A 6 5.36 -1.04 15.87
C ARG A 6 6.70 -0.31 15.90
N SER A 7 7.72 -0.91 15.31
CA SER A 7 9.09 -0.39 15.29
C SER A 7 9.81 -0.77 14.00
N LYS A 8 10.92 -0.08 13.68
CA LYS A 8 11.82 -0.48 12.59
C LYS A 8 12.31 -1.93 12.71
N ALA A 9 12.47 -2.44 13.93
CA ALA A 9 12.88 -3.82 14.18
C ALA A 9 11.84 -4.86 13.70
N ASP A 10 10.58 -4.45 13.54
CA ASP A 10 9.53 -5.31 12.96
C ASP A 10 9.60 -5.37 11.43
N LEU A 11 10.34 -4.48 10.78
CA LEU A 11 10.53 -4.47 9.32
C LEU A 11 11.66 -5.43 8.92
N THR A 12 11.40 -6.72 9.14
CA THR A 12 12.29 -7.83 8.74
C THR A 12 11.55 -8.81 7.84
N GLU A 13 12.29 -9.50 6.97
CA GLU A 13 11.70 -10.46 6.02
C GLU A 13 10.85 -11.49 6.77
N VAL A 14 11.42 -12.15 7.78
CA VAL A 14 10.75 -13.15 8.62
C VAL A 14 9.44 -12.63 9.21
N ARG A 15 9.43 -11.39 9.71
CA ARG A 15 8.22 -10.81 10.34
C ARG A 15 7.14 -10.54 9.31
N ILE A 16 7.50 -10.00 8.14
CA ILE A 16 6.54 -9.73 7.06
C ILE A 16 6.02 -11.04 6.46
N GLU A 17 6.87 -12.05 6.26
CA GLU A 17 6.46 -13.39 5.84
C GLU A 17 5.45 -14.00 6.82
N ALA A 18 5.73 -13.92 8.13
CA ALA A 18 4.82 -14.43 9.16
C ALA A 18 3.47 -13.68 9.21
N LEU A 19 3.48 -12.37 8.95
CA LEU A 19 2.26 -11.57 8.94
C LEU A 19 1.40 -11.80 7.70
N THR A 20 2.03 -12.08 6.56
CA THR A 20 1.36 -12.13 5.25
C THR A 20 1.13 -13.55 4.74
N GLY A 21 1.87 -14.52 5.26
CA GLY A 21 1.94 -15.89 4.72
C GLY A 21 2.66 -15.98 3.38
N LEU A 22 3.28 -14.89 2.91
CA LEU A 22 3.94 -14.83 1.61
C LEU A 22 5.44 -14.87 1.80
N ARG A 23 6.11 -15.78 1.10
CA ARG A 23 7.58 -15.86 1.10
C ARG A 23 8.17 -14.70 0.31
N LEU A 24 9.06 -13.92 0.93
CA LEU A 24 9.77 -12.85 0.28
C LEU A 24 11.01 -13.39 -0.44
N HIS A 25 11.31 -12.80 -1.57
CA HIS A 25 12.51 -13.10 -2.35
C HIS A 25 13.35 -11.83 -2.44
N ARG A 26 14.59 -11.94 -1.98
CA ARG A 26 15.57 -10.85 -2.06
C ARG A 26 15.94 -10.60 -3.52
N LEU A 27 16.03 -9.34 -3.89
CA LEU A 27 16.50 -8.92 -5.21
C LEU A 27 17.95 -8.51 -5.06
N ASP A 28 18.90 -9.27 -5.59
CA ASP A 28 20.34 -9.06 -5.35
C ASP A 28 20.86 -7.65 -5.72
N SER A 29 20.14 -6.92 -6.57
CA SER A 29 20.48 -5.56 -7.03
C SER A 29 19.85 -4.43 -6.22
N ARG A 30 18.98 -4.73 -5.25
CA ARG A 30 18.32 -3.73 -4.40
C ARG A 30 18.38 -4.24 -2.97
N ASN A 31 18.57 -3.38 -1.97
CA ASN A 31 18.39 -3.78 -0.58
C ASN A 31 16.89 -3.97 -0.27
N ALA A 32 16.25 -4.86 -1.02
CA ALA A 32 14.82 -5.05 -1.05
C ALA A 32 14.46 -6.54 -1.22
N ALA A 33 13.37 -6.94 -0.60
CA ALA A 33 12.84 -8.28 -0.67
C ALA A 33 11.32 -8.21 -0.84
N TYR A 34 10.78 -8.93 -1.84
CA TYR A 34 9.36 -8.88 -2.15
C TYR A 34 8.77 -10.26 -2.40
N ALA A 35 7.50 -10.40 -2.05
CA ALA A 35 6.60 -11.35 -2.66
C ALA A 35 5.76 -10.63 -3.72
N LYS A 36 5.49 -11.32 -4.82
CA LYS A 36 4.58 -10.84 -5.86
C LYS A 36 3.59 -11.92 -6.22
N GLY A 37 2.40 -11.52 -6.66
CA GLY A 37 1.36 -12.47 -7.02
C GLY A 37 0.24 -11.83 -7.81
N THR A 38 -0.83 -12.59 -7.97
CA THR A 38 -2.06 -12.13 -8.58
C THR A 38 -3.23 -12.57 -7.72
N THR A 39 -4.18 -11.68 -7.47
CA THR A 39 -5.40 -11.99 -6.70
C THR A 39 -6.40 -12.77 -7.55
N SER A 40 -7.44 -13.31 -6.91
CA SER A 40 -8.57 -13.97 -7.59
C SER A 40 -9.24 -13.07 -8.63
N GLU A 41 -9.24 -11.76 -8.40
CA GLU A 41 -9.83 -10.73 -9.27
C GLU A 41 -8.86 -10.29 -10.39
N GLY A 42 -7.67 -10.90 -10.46
CA GLY A 42 -6.67 -10.63 -11.49
C GLY A 42 -5.76 -9.43 -11.22
N TRP A 43 -5.84 -8.81 -10.04
CA TRP A 43 -4.93 -7.72 -9.69
C TRP A 43 -3.54 -8.27 -9.42
N ARG A 44 -2.52 -7.64 -10.00
CA ARG A 44 -1.13 -7.93 -9.64
C ARG A 44 -0.82 -7.18 -8.36
N PHE A 45 -0.09 -7.83 -7.46
CA PHE A 45 0.40 -7.18 -6.26
C PHE A 45 1.87 -7.49 -6.03
N ALA A 46 2.52 -6.59 -5.31
CA ALA A 46 3.82 -6.81 -4.70
C ALA A 46 3.76 -6.31 -3.25
N ILE A 47 4.34 -7.06 -2.33
CA ILE A 47 4.52 -6.69 -0.94
C ILE A 47 5.96 -6.98 -0.56
N GLY A 48 6.61 -6.06 0.12
CA GLY A 48 8.01 -6.26 0.47
C GLY A 48 8.58 -5.18 1.34
N ILE A 49 9.87 -5.33 1.61
CA ILE A 49 10.63 -4.39 2.40
C ILE A 49 11.65 -3.74 1.47
N GLU A 50 11.74 -2.42 1.52
CA GLU A 50 12.80 -1.64 0.89
C GLU A 50 13.71 -1.03 1.96
N ARG A 51 15.02 -1.04 1.72
CA ARG A 51 16.01 -0.34 2.56
C ARG A 51 16.85 0.59 1.71
N PHE A 52 16.74 1.89 1.96
CA PHE A 52 17.51 2.90 1.23
C PHE A 52 18.83 3.25 1.92
N ALA A 53 18.91 3.01 3.23
CA ALA A 53 20.09 3.22 4.06
C ALA A 53 20.11 2.19 5.21
N VAL A 54 21.18 2.16 6.01
CA VAL A 54 21.30 1.25 7.16
C VAL A 54 20.14 1.43 8.15
N ASP A 55 19.70 2.67 8.34
CA ASP A 55 18.65 3.04 9.31
C ASP A 55 17.29 3.39 8.67
N ASP A 56 17.13 3.13 7.36
CA ASP A 56 15.88 3.32 6.62
C ASP A 56 15.36 1.96 6.14
N ALA A 57 14.19 1.58 6.64
CA ALA A 57 13.45 0.40 6.20
C ALA A 57 11.98 0.78 6.05
N ARG A 58 11.36 0.33 4.96
CA ARG A 58 9.97 0.62 4.63
C ARG A 58 9.25 -0.64 4.23
N LEU A 59 8.01 -0.79 4.66
CA LEU A 59 7.10 -1.78 4.09
C LEU A 59 6.39 -1.13 2.91
N GLU A 60 6.53 -1.75 1.75
CA GLU A 60 5.91 -1.30 0.51
C GLU A 60 4.86 -2.33 0.06
N ILE A 61 3.68 -1.85 -0.30
CA ILE A 61 2.60 -2.65 -0.88
C ILE A 61 2.13 -1.94 -2.14
N SER A 62 2.32 -2.57 -3.29
CA SER A 62 1.81 -2.08 -4.57
C SER A 62 0.71 -3.00 -5.08
N THR A 63 -0.37 -2.42 -5.60
CA THR A 63 -1.37 -3.15 -6.37
C THR A 63 -1.59 -2.50 -7.72
N LEU A 64 -1.65 -3.32 -8.76
CA LEU A 64 -1.86 -2.89 -10.12
C LEU A 64 -3.02 -3.69 -10.70
N PRO A 65 -4.05 -3.02 -11.24
CA PRO A 65 -5.13 -3.74 -11.89
C PRO A 65 -4.58 -4.55 -13.07
N LYS A 66 -5.26 -5.64 -13.41
CA LYS A 66 -5.09 -6.26 -14.73
C LYS A 66 -5.35 -5.17 -15.75
N LYS A 67 -4.39 -4.86 -16.63
CA LYS A 67 -4.61 -3.92 -17.75
C LYS A 67 -5.82 -4.46 -18.51
N GLN A 68 -6.97 -3.82 -18.35
CA GLN A 68 -8.08 -4.00 -19.26
C GLN A 68 -7.85 -3.00 -20.39
N GLY A 69 -7.84 -3.49 -21.62
CA GLY A 69 -7.94 -2.61 -22.77
C GLY A 69 -9.17 -1.73 -22.57
N ASP A 70 -8.96 -0.43 -22.69
CA ASP A 70 -9.92 0.62 -22.96
C ASP A 70 -11.29 0.48 -22.26
N GLY A 71 -11.38 1.07 -21.07
CA GLY A 71 -12.67 1.53 -20.50
C GLY A 71 -13.46 0.56 -19.63
N SER A 72 -12.99 -0.66 -19.40
CA SER A 72 -13.72 -1.69 -18.62
C SER A 72 -13.04 -2.10 -17.31
N GLY A 73 -12.07 -1.30 -16.83
CA GLY A 73 -11.25 -1.55 -15.64
C GLY A 73 -12.00 -2.26 -14.50
N PRO A 74 -11.35 -3.18 -13.75
CA PRO A 74 -12.03 -4.04 -12.80
C PRO A 74 -12.95 -3.22 -11.87
N LEU A 75 -14.23 -3.61 -11.82
CA LEU A 75 -15.27 -2.91 -11.05
C LEU A 75 -15.04 -2.98 -9.53
N THR A 76 -14.07 -3.78 -9.08
CA THR A 76 -13.77 -4.03 -7.67
C THR A 76 -12.31 -3.75 -7.38
N CYS A 77 -12.06 -3.10 -6.23
CA CYS A 77 -10.72 -2.92 -5.69
C CYS A 77 -10.28 -4.17 -4.93
N THR A 78 -9.04 -4.61 -5.12
CA THR A 78 -8.41 -5.58 -4.21
C THR A 78 -8.24 -4.98 -2.82
N LEU A 79 -7.84 -3.70 -2.75
CA LEU A 79 -7.72 -2.94 -1.51
C LEU A 79 -8.58 -1.67 -1.60
N PRO A 80 -9.85 -1.70 -1.11
CA PRO A 80 -10.70 -0.51 -1.05
C PRO A 80 -10.16 0.51 -0.04
N PHE A 81 -10.00 1.76 -0.46
CA PHE A 81 -9.40 2.80 0.39
C PHE A 81 -10.22 3.08 1.66
N ASP A 82 -11.54 3.25 1.56
CA ASP A 82 -12.39 3.55 2.72
C ASP A 82 -12.25 2.52 3.84
N LYS A 83 -12.18 1.23 3.49
CA LYS A 83 -12.00 0.15 4.48
C LYS A 83 -10.64 0.23 5.17
N PHE A 84 -9.61 0.69 4.46
CA PHE A 84 -8.27 0.85 5.02
C PHE A 84 -8.18 2.11 5.89
N ARG A 85 -8.72 3.24 5.41
CA ARG A 85 -8.83 4.50 6.17
C ARG A 85 -9.53 4.25 7.50
N ASN A 86 -10.71 3.64 7.49
CA ASN A 86 -11.46 3.37 8.72
C ASN A 86 -10.67 2.52 9.75
N LYS A 87 -9.78 1.63 9.28
CA LYS A 87 -8.89 0.86 10.17
C LYS A 87 -7.75 1.69 10.75
N LEU A 88 -7.23 2.66 9.99
CA LEU A 88 -6.22 3.60 10.48
C LEU A 88 -6.85 4.58 11.48
N ASP A 89 -8.03 5.10 11.18
CA ASP A 89 -8.79 5.99 12.06
C ASP A 89 -9.13 5.28 13.39
N ALA A 90 -9.63 4.04 13.32
CA ALA A 90 -9.89 3.22 14.51
C ALA A 90 -8.63 2.84 15.29
N ALA A 91 -7.46 3.01 14.68
CA ALA A 91 -6.15 2.83 15.31
C ALA A 91 -5.52 4.18 15.70
N ASP A 92 -6.30 5.27 15.78
CA ASP A 92 -5.91 6.65 16.14
C ASP A 92 -4.81 7.28 15.28
N PHE A 93 -4.70 6.87 14.02
CA PHE A 93 -3.84 7.60 13.10
C PHE A 93 -4.47 8.96 12.76
N ARG A 94 -3.64 10.00 12.73
CA ARG A 94 -4.04 11.32 12.23
C ARG A 94 -3.80 11.36 10.73
N SER A 95 -4.85 11.66 9.97
CA SER A 95 -4.79 11.81 8.51
C SER A 95 -4.50 13.24 8.10
N ASP A 96 -3.66 13.39 7.09
CA ASP A 96 -3.52 14.57 6.25
C ASP A 96 -3.67 14.12 4.79
N SER A 97 -4.45 14.85 4.01
CA SER A 97 -4.72 14.52 2.61
C SER A 97 -4.26 15.67 1.74
N SER A 98 -3.46 15.39 0.70
CA SER A 98 -3.24 16.39 -0.34
C SER A 98 -4.18 16.12 -1.51
N THR A 99 -4.90 17.15 -1.94
CA THR A 99 -5.70 17.09 -3.16
C THR A 99 -4.75 17.06 -4.34
N GLY A 100 -4.76 15.96 -5.10
CA GLY A 100 -4.07 15.92 -6.38
C GLY A 100 -4.57 17.03 -7.30
N LEU A 101 -3.67 17.90 -7.78
CA LEU A 101 -3.99 18.88 -8.81
C LEU A 101 -4.59 18.19 -10.05
N HIS A 102 -5.67 18.73 -10.60
CA HIS A 102 -6.31 18.31 -11.86
C HIS A 102 -6.89 16.88 -11.88
N GLY A 103 -7.69 16.50 -10.89
CA GLY A 103 -8.39 15.20 -10.92
C GLY A 103 -7.46 13.99 -10.83
N LYS A 104 -6.21 14.22 -10.41
CA LYS A 104 -5.30 13.14 -10.02
C LYS A 104 -5.78 12.52 -8.72
N ALA A 105 -5.61 11.21 -8.62
CA ALA A 105 -6.02 10.45 -7.46
C ALA A 105 -5.35 11.03 -6.19
N PRO A 106 -6.08 11.15 -5.08
CA PRO A 106 -5.55 11.75 -3.86
C PRO A 106 -4.45 10.86 -3.29
N ASN A 107 -3.39 11.50 -2.78
CA ASN A 107 -2.50 10.82 -1.85
C ASN A 107 -2.91 11.16 -0.42
N TRP A 108 -2.72 10.20 0.47
CA TRP A 108 -3.05 10.34 1.87
C TRP A 108 -1.82 10.00 2.72
N ARG A 109 -1.64 10.78 3.77
CA ARG A 109 -0.63 10.55 4.80
C ARG A 109 -1.33 10.33 6.13
N PHE A 110 -1.02 9.24 6.80
CA PHE A 110 -1.50 8.94 8.14
C PHE A 110 -0.31 8.87 9.09
N SER A 111 -0.44 9.40 10.30
CA SER A 111 0.67 9.39 11.27
C SER A 111 0.22 9.06 12.69
N LYS A 112 1.04 8.26 13.40
CA LYS A 112 0.88 7.94 14.83
C LYS A 112 2.21 7.49 15.43
N ASN A 113 2.64 8.10 16.54
CA ASN A 113 3.80 7.67 17.33
C ASN A 113 5.07 7.35 16.51
N GLY A 114 5.45 8.23 15.57
CA GLY A 114 6.62 8.03 14.69
C GLY A 114 6.38 7.08 13.51
N GLN A 115 5.23 6.43 13.42
CA GLN A 115 4.82 5.68 12.24
C GLN A 115 4.09 6.60 11.25
N VAL A 116 4.45 6.49 9.98
CA VAL A 116 3.84 7.22 8.87
C VAL A 116 3.41 6.21 7.81
N VAL A 117 2.15 6.30 7.38
CA VAL A 117 1.59 5.49 6.29
C VAL A 117 1.22 6.44 5.15
N HIS A 118 1.92 6.32 4.03
CA HIS A 118 1.59 6.99 2.78
C HIS A 118 0.74 6.06 1.91
N ILE A 119 -0.31 6.59 1.31
CA ILE A 119 -1.21 5.83 0.43
C ILE A 119 -1.42 6.62 -0.85
N ASP A 120 -1.08 6.00 -1.97
CA ASP A 120 -1.43 6.51 -3.29
C ASP A 120 -2.64 5.73 -3.81
N LEU A 121 -3.58 6.48 -4.37
CA LEU A 121 -4.84 5.94 -4.86
C LEU A 121 -4.85 5.88 -6.38
N TYR A 122 -5.70 5.00 -6.90
CA TYR A 122 -6.10 4.94 -8.29
C TYR A 122 -7.62 4.87 -8.34
N ALA A 123 -8.24 5.67 -9.21
CA ALA A 123 -9.69 5.61 -9.43
C ALA A 123 -10.01 4.69 -10.62
N THR A 124 -10.94 3.75 -10.43
CA THR A 124 -11.35 2.79 -11.50
C THR A 124 -11.96 3.46 -12.73
N LYS A 125 -12.53 4.65 -12.55
CA LYS A 125 -13.04 5.59 -13.55
C LYS A 125 -13.15 6.97 -12.89
N PRO A 126 -13.49 8.06 -13.61
CA PRO A 126 -13.71 9.36 -12.99
C PRO A 126 -14.70 9.28 -11.81
N LEU A 127 -14.36 9.92 -10.67
CA LEU A 127 -15.13 9.81 -9.42
C LEU A 127 -16.56 10.37 -9.57
N ASP A 128 -16.72 11.45 -10.33
CA ASP A 128 -18.01 12.04 -10.71
C ASP A 128 -18.90 11.10 -11.56
N ARG A 129 -18.32 10.04 -12.11
CA ARG A 129 -19.03 8.99 -12.86
C ARG A 129 -19.15 7.69 -12.07
N GLY A 130 -19.10 7.78 -10.73
CA GLY A 130 -19.24 6.66 -9.80
C GLY A 130 -18.00 5.77 -9.72
N GLY A 131 -16.81 6.35 -9.94
CA GLY A 131 -15.53 5.65 -9.75
C GLY A 131 -15.32 5.26 -8.29
N ILE A 132 -14.49 4.23 -8.08
CA ILE A 132 -14.10 3.77 -6.75
C ILE A 132 -12.60 4.01 -6.60
N GLU A 133 -12.20 4.55 -5.45
CA GLU A 133 -10.79 4.72 -5.10
C GLU A 133 -10.21 3.40 -4.56
N CYS A 134 -9.27 2.86 -5.32
CA CYS A 134 -8.48 1.70 -4.95
C CYS A 134 -7.10 2.15 -4.49
N ILE A 135 -6.51 1.43 -3.55
CA ILE A 135 -5.13 1.66 -3.15
C ILE A 135 -4.19 1.13 -4.24
N GLU A 136 -3.47 2.02 -4.91
CA GLU A 136 -2.39 1.66 -5.83
C GLU A 136 -1.12 1.33 -5.04
N HIS A 137 -0.82 2.12 -4.02
CA HIS A 137 0.43 1.99 -3.29
C HIS A 137 0.26 2.32 -1.80
N ILE A 138 1.00 1.62 -0.94
CA ILE A 138 1.15 1.91 0.48
C ILE A 138 2.63 1.84 0.82
N SER A 139 3.16 2.92 1.39
CA SER A 139 4.47 2.94 2.04
C SER A 139 4.30 3.16 3.53
N VAL A 140 4.86 2.26 4.35
CA VAL A 140 4.91 2.42 5.81
C VAL A 140 6.34 2.71 6.22
N VAL A 141 6.53 3.88 6.81
CA VAL A 141 7.78 4.34 7.41
C VAL A 141 7.59 4.39 8.92
N ILE A 142 8.65 4.06 9.66
CA ILE A 142 8.69 4.21 11.10
C ILE A 142 9.97 4.98 11.38
N ASP A 143 9.90 6.06 12.16
CA ASP A 143 11.05 6.86 12.60
C ASP A 143 11.79 6.23 13.78
#